data_AF-A0A971UVC6-F1
#
_entry.id   AF-A0A971UVC6-F1
#
_cell.length_a   1.000
_cell.length_b   1.000
_cell.length_c   1.000
_cell.angle_alpha   90.00
_cell.angle_beta   90.00
_cell.angle_gamma   90.00
#
_symmetry.space_group_name_H-M   'P 1'
#
loop_
_entity.id
_entity.type
_entity.pdbx_description
1 polymer ?
#
loop_
_entity_poly.entity_id
_entity_poly.type
_entity_poly.pdbx_seq_one_letter_code
_entity_poly.pdbx_strand_id
1 'polypeptide(L)' 'MSPDIIITDVPYGQKVDWIGEEDNFVDKLLDSLYKICHEDTIIGLCMDKKQKVNNEKFIRIEKHKVGKRRFEILRIGS' A
#
# COMPACT_ATOMS: atom_id res chain seq x y z
N MET A 1 14.55 0.29 -15.37
CA MET A 1 15.10 0.10 -14.01
C MET A 1 13.92 0.11 -13.07
N SER A 2 13.78 -0.94 -12.25
CA SER A 2 12.72 -1.04 -11.23
C SER A 2 13.28 -0.56 -9.90
N PRO A 3 12.46 0.05 -9.02
CA PRO A 3 12.92 0.54 -7.73
C PRO A 3 13.12 -0.61 -6.74
N ASP A 4 14.14 -0.49 -5.89
CA ASP A 4 14.35 -1.43 -4.78
C ASP A 4 13.46 -1.11 -3.57
N ILE A 5 13.14 0.17 -3.38
CA ILE A 5 12.32 0.65 -2.26
C ILE A 5 11.29 1.67 -2.77
N ILE A 6 10.03 1.48 -2.37
CA ILE A 6 8.95 2.44 -2.57
C ILE A 6 8.40 2.81 -1.19
N ILE A 7 8.32 4.11 -0.89
CA ILE A 7 7.71 4.61 0.36
C ILE A 7 6.59 5.56 -0.03
N THR A 8 5.38 5.30 0.47
CA THR A 8 4.21 6.11 0.13
C THR A 8 3.31 6.36 1.34
N ASP A 9 2.85 7.60 1.48
CA ASP A 9 1.83 8.01 2.46
C ASP A 9 0.48 8.12 1.76
N VAL A 10 -0.49 7.40 2.28
CA VAL A 10 -1.85 7.36 1.75
C VAL A 10 -2.64 8.52 2.31
N PRO A 11 -3.22 9.40 1.46
CA PRO A 11 -4.00 10.53 1.94
C PRO A 11 -5.21 10.07 2.76
N TYR A 12 -5.48 10.80 3.84
CA TYR A 12 -6.63 10.60 4.73
C TYR A 12 -7.90 11.10 4.06
N GLY A 13 -9.03 10.47 4.39
CA GLY A 13 -10.32 10.69 3.76
C GLY A 13 -10.69 12.15 3.46
N GLN A 14 -11.26 12.30 2.25
CA GLN A 14 -12.03 13.42 1.67
C GLN A 14 -11.28 14.40 0.73
N LYS A 15 -11.82 14.50 -0.49
CA LYS A 15 -11.46 15.36 -1.66
C LYS A 15 -10.52 14.81 -2.73
N VAL A 16 -10.47 13.50 -2.90
CA VAL A 16 -10.20 13.00 -4.24
C VAL A 16 -11.35 12.03 -4.53
N ASP A 17 -12.27 12.46 -5.39
CA ASP A 17 -13.23 11.57 -6.03
C ASP A 17 -12.42 10.64 -6.94
N TRP A 18 -11.74 9.67 -6.34
CA TRP A 18 -11.25 8.51 -7.06
C TRP A 18 -12.52 7.79 -7.51
N ILE A 19 -12.91 8.03 -8.76
CA ILE A 19 -14.13 7.50 -9.37
C ILE A 19 -14.18 5.99 -9.13
N GLY A 20 -15.12 5.55 -8.29
CA GLY A 20 -15.30 4.16 -7.92
C GLY A 20 -15.71 4.03 -6.45
N GLU A 21 -16.98 3.71 -6.23
CA GLU A 21 -17.48 3.20 -4.96
C GLU A 21 -16.64 1.99 -4.56
N GLU A 22 -15.80 2.12 -3.51
CA GLU A 22 -15.44 1.07 -2.54
C GLU A 22 -14.16 1.45 -1.78
N ASP A 23 -14.10 1.04 -0.52
CA ASP A 23 -13.00 1.16 0.45
C ASP A 23 -11.65 0.52 0.01
N ASN A 24 -11.51 0.15 -1.28
CA ASN A 24 -10.44 -0.68 -1.82
C ASN A 24 -9.35 0.08 -2.62
N PHE A 25 -9.22 1.40 -2.40
CA PHE A 25 -8.26 2.21 -3.13
C PHE A 25 -6.79 1.84 -2.80
N VAL A 26 -6.52 1.33 -1.59
CA VAL A 26 -5.19 0.86 -1.20
C VAL A 26 -4.74 -0.28 -2.11
N ASP A 27 -5.63 -1.22 -2.42
CA ASP A 27 -5.28 -2.34 -3.28
C ASP A 27 -5.11 -1.89 -4.73
N LYS A 28 -5.86 -0.89 -5.21
CA LYS A 28 -5.65 -0.26 -6.54
C LYS A 28 -4.30 0.45 -6.65
N LEU A 29 -3.87 1.13 -5.58
CA LEU A 29 -2.53 1.72 -5.50
C LEU A 29 -1.48 0.62 -5.61
N LEU A 30 -1.63 -0.46 -4.82
CA LEU A 30 -0.71 -1.59 -4.84
C LEU A 30 -0.67 -2.28 -6.22
N ASP A 31 -1.80 -2.44 -6.90
CA ASP A 31 -1.86 -2.96 -8.27
C ASP A 31 -1.10 -2.09 -9.28
N SER A 32 -1.10 -0.78 -9.07
CA SER A 32 -0.36 0.17 -9.91
C SER A 32 1.13 0.09 -9.63
N LEU A 33 1.53 0.00 -8.35
CA LEU A 33 2.92 -0.16 -7.93
C LEU A 33 3.48 -1.51 -8.38
N TYR A 34 2.69 -2.58 -8.38
CA TYR A 34 3.09 -3.91 -8.82
C TYR A 34 3.71 -3.91 -10.22
N LYS A 35 3.19 -3.08 -11.13
CA LYS A 35 3.67 -2.98 -12.53
C LYS A 35 5.11 -2.47 -12.65
N ILE A 36 5.62 -1.79 -11.63
CA ILE A 36 6.98 -1.24 -11.62
C ILE A 36 7.89 -1.99 -10.63
N CYS A 37 7.33 -2.81 -9.74
CA CYS A 37 8.10 -3.58 -8.77
C CYS A 37 8.81 -4.77 -9.43
N HIS A 38 9.93 -5.16 -8.83
CA HIS A 38 10.60 -6.43 -9.05
C HIS A 38 10.47 -7.30 -7.79
N GLU A 39 10.97 -8.54 -7.82
CA GLU A 39 10.77 -9.52 -6.75
C GLU A 39 11.32 -9.09 -5.38
N ASP A 40 12.40 -8.31 -5.36
CA ASP A 40 13.00 -7.79 -4.13
C ASP A 40 12.55 -6.36 -3.79
N THR A 41 11.60 -5.78 -4.54
CA THR A 41 11.07 -4.46 -4.20
C THR A 41 10.35 -4.49 -2.86
N ILE A 42 10.77 -3.62 -1.94
CA ILE A 42 10.13 -3.40 -0.65
C ILE A 42 9.21 -2.17 -0.71
N ILE A 43 7.98 -2.31 -0.23
CA ILE A 43 7.01 -1.22 -0.14
C ILE A 43 6.75 -0.86 1.32
N GLY A 44 7.07 0.37 1.71
CA GLY A 44 6.67 0.99 2.96
C GLY A 44 5.39 1.83 2.78
N LEU A 45 4.27 1.34 3.31
CA LEU A 45 2.96 1.97 3.15
C LEU A 45 2.50 2.59 4.47
N CYS A 46 2.35 3.91 4.51
CA CYS A 46 1.76 4.63 5.65
C CYS A 46 0.30 4.97 5.35
N MET A 47 -0.61 4.65 6.25
CA MET A 47 -2.05 4.80 6.03
C MET A 47 -2.81 5.04 7.34
N ASP A 48 -4.10 5.42 7.26
CA ASP A 48 -4.95 5.47 8.45
C ASP A 48 -5.18 4.06 9.03
N LYS A 49 -5.28 3.94 10.35
CA LYS A 49 -5.53 2.65 11.00
C LYS A 49 -6.83 1.95 10.56
N LYS A 50 -7.80 2.63 9.94
CA LYS A 50 -9.04 2.03 9.42
C LYS A 50 -8.84 1.37 8.06
N GLN A 51 -7.91 1.89 7.26
CA GLN A 51 -7.57 1.34 5.95
C GLN A 51 -6.92 -0.05 6.12
N LYS A 52 -7.23 -0.96 5.19
CA LYS A 52 -6.74 -2.33 5.17
C LYS A 52 -6.08 -2.59 3.83
N VAL A 53 -5.01 -3.39 3.86
CA VAL A 53 -4.38 -3.97 2.69
C VAL A 53 -4.91 -5.39 2.57
N ASN A 54 -5.61 -5.69 1.48
CA ASN A 54 -6.10 -7.03 1.15
C ASN A 54 -5.57 -7.53 -0.21
N ASN A 55 -4.64 -6.80 -0.84
CA ASN A 55 -4.08 -7.18 -2.13
C ASN A 55 -3.27 -8.49 -2.04
N GLU A 56 -3.72 -9.53 -2.72
CA GLU A 56 -3.14 -10.88 -2.70
C GLU A 56 -1.75 -10.97 -3.37
N LYS A 57 -1.39 -10.00 -4.22
CA LYS A 57 -0.08 -9.95 -4.89
C LYS A 57 1.06 -9.53 -3.97
N PHE A 58 0.73 -9.07 -2.76
CA PHE A 58 1.71 -8.61 -1.79
C PHE A 58 1.61 -9.43 -0.51
N ILE A 59 2.77 -9.80 0.03
CA ILE A 59 2.85 -10.36 1.37
C ILE A 59 3.30 -9.27 2.34
N ARG A 60 2.70 -9.29 3.53
CA ARG A 60 3.07 -8.39 4.61
C ARG A 60 4.26 -8.95 5.38
N ILE A 61 5.37 -8.22 5.37
CA ILE A 61 6.56 -8.54 6.16
C ILE A 61 6.39 -7.99 7.58
N GLU A 62 6.00 -6.72 7.71
CA GLU A 62 5.82 -6.08 9.02
C GLU A 62 4.58 -5.18 9.09
N LYS A 63 4.13 -4.94 10.33
CA LYS A 63 3.03 -4.04 10.66
C LYS A 63 3.30 -3.29 11.95
N HIS A 64 3.28 -1.97 11.86
CA HIS A 64 3.43 -1.08 13.00
C HIS A 64 2.22 -0.15 13.12
N LYS A 65 1.79 0.10 14.35
CA LYS A 65 0.72 1.06 14.64
C LYS A 65 1.32 2.22 15.42
N VAL A 66 1.24 3.42 14.85
CA VAL A 66 1.80 4.65 15.43
C VAL A 66 0.69 5.67 15.57
N GLY A 67 0.08 5.72 16.76
CA GLY A 67 -1.06 6.59 17.05
C GLY A 67 -2.27 6.29 16.15
N LYS A 68 -2.66 7.26 15.31
CA LYS A 68 -3.74 7.11 14.32
C LYS A 68 -3.28 6.44 13.01
N ARG A 69 -1.96 6.33 12.80
CA ARG A 69 -1.37 5.76 11.59
C ARG A 69 -1.10 4.28 11.75
N ARG A 70 -1.08 3.60 10.61
CA ARG A 70 -0.55 2.26 10.44
C ARG A 70 0.53 2.32 9.37
N PHE A 71 1.66 1.69 9.65
CA PHE A 71 2.74 1.48 8.69
C PHE A 71 2.85 -0.01 8.41
N GLU A 72 2.81 -0.40 7.15
CA GLU A 72 2.99 -1.78 6.72
C GLU A 72 4.19 -1.88 5.77
N ILE A 73 5.03 -2.89 5.97
CA ILE A 73 6.13 -3.23 5.07
C ILE A 73 5.69 -4.45 4.27
N LEU A 74 5.70 -4.32 2.95
CA LEU A 74 5.21 -5.31 2.00
C LEU A 74 6.32 -5.70 1.02
N ARG A 75 6.22 -6.90 0.46
CA ARG A 75 6.96 -7.32 -0.75
C ARG A 75 6.03 -8.07 -1.69
N ILE A 76 6.45 -8.29 -2.93
CA ILE A 76 5.72 -9.15 -3.87
C ILE A 76 5.56 -10.57 -3.28
N GLY A 77 4.35 -11.11 -3.37
CA GLY A 77 4.03 -12.50 -3.10
C GLY A 77 4.43 -13.38 -4.28
N SER A 78 5.01 -14.54 -3.98
CA SER A 78 5.36 -15.58 -4.95
C SER A 78 4.13 -16.30 -5.48
#